data_AF-A0A6A5WW80-F1
#
_entry.id   AF-A0A6A5WW80-F1
#
_cell.length_a   1.000
_cell.length_b   1.000
_cell.length_c   1.000
_cell.angle_alpha   90.00
_cell.angle_beta   90.00
_cell.angle_gamma   90.00
#
_symmetry.space_group_name_H-M   'P 1'
#
loop_
_entity.id
_entity.type
_entity.pdbx_description
1 polymer ?
#
loop_
_entity_poly.entity_id
_entity_poly.type
_entity_poly.pdbx_seq_one_letter_code
_entity_poly.pdbx_strand_id
1 'polypeptide(L)'
;MASTQPTGQATTQTTTHYTNMDDFLNNGLEELSSDYYSTSSTMCPICKEPSIEPESTTAKDVNNAFFAEPPDGKDEPPTDTRVVKIRACGHIYHRTCLVTWLEALGPRQRGTCPTDMGVLYAPAVSRFRVTMGGGLPAIRRHRALPAPRLLPGFHWNSLDIDPEEDLELAYTDDRERSPGR
;
A
#
# COMPACT_ATOMS: atom_id res chain seq x y z
N MET A 1 -14.33 21.68 -44.24
CA MET A 1 -13.56 20.77 -43.36
C MET A 1 -14.16 20.89 -41.97
N ALA A 2 -14.95 19.90 -41.55
CA ALA A 2 -15.71 19.96 -40.31
C ALA A 2 -14.85 19.43 -39.14
N SER A 3 -14.50 20.31 -38.20
CA SER A 3 -13.85 19.94 -36.95
C SER A 3 -14.91 19.43 -35.97
N THR A 4 -14.97 18.11 -35.78
CA THR A 4 -15.76 17.47 -34.73
C THR A 4 -15.03 17.65 -33.40
N GLN A 5 -15.57 18.50 -32.52
CA GLN A 5 -15.10 18.62 -31.14
C GLN A 5 -15.54 17.38 -30.34
N PRO A 6 -14.66 16.78 -29.53
CA PRO A 6 -15.05 15.71 -28.62
C PRO A 6 -15.91 16.28 -27.50
N THR A 7 -17.19 15.93 -27.51
CA THR A 7 -18.14 16.21 -26.43
C THR A 7 -17.62 15.56 -25.15
N GLY A 8 -17.16 16.40 -24.21
CA GLY A 8 -16.72 15.97 -22.88
C GLY A 8 -17.89 15.36 -22.12
N GLN A 9 -17.94 14.03 -22.10
CA GLN A 9 -18.89 13.31 -21.26
C GLN A 9 -18.47 13.52 -19.81
N ALA A 10 -19.30 14.25 -19.06
CA ALA A 10 -19.21 14.33 -17.62
C ALA A 10 -19.54 12.95 -17.06
N THR A 11 -18.52 12.12 -16.88
CA THR A 11 -18.63 10.82 -16.22
C THR A 11 -19.02 11.10 -14.77
N THR A 12 -20.30 10.93 -14.46
CA THR A 12 -20.82 10.99 -13.09
C THR A 12 -20.20 9.81 -12.34
N GLN A 13 -19.14 10.09 -11.60
CA GLN A 13 -18.44 9.12 -10.77
C GLN A 13 -19.44 8.57 -9.76
N THR A 14 -19.95 7.37 -10.02
CA THR A 14 -20.80 6.65 -9.08
C THR A 14 -19.90 6.28 -7.91
N THR A 15 -20.00 7.04 -6.82
CA THR A 15 -19.18 6.85 -5.62
C THR A 15 -19.62 5.56 -4.91
N THR A 16 -19.13 4.42 -5.39
CA THR A 16 -19.18 3.16 -4.64
C THR A 16 -18.37 3.32 -3.36
N HIS A 17 -19.02 3.17 -2.22
CA HIS A 17 -18.44 3.47 -0.92
C HIS A 17 -17.89 2.18 -0.30
N TYR A 18 -16.60 1.93 -0.46
CA TYR A 18 -15.92 0.76 0.12
C TYR A 18 -15.62 1.00 1.61
N THR A 19 -15.75 -0.04 2.44
CA THR A 19 -15.63 0.09 3.91
C THR A 19 -14.23 -0.19 4.47
N ASN A 20 -13.40 -0.90 3.71
CA ASN A 20 -12.05 -1.31 4.07
C ASN A 20 -11.18 -1.48 2.83
N MET A 21 -9.87 -1.58 3.06
CA MET A 21 -8.87 -1.73 1.99
C MET A 21 -9.11 -3.00 1.16
N ASP A 22 -9.33 -4.15 1.79
CA ASP A 22 -9.52 -5.42 1.07
C ASP A 22 -10.75 -5.40 0.18
N ASP A 23 -11.85 -4.82 0.64
CA ASP A 23 -13.08 -4.68 -0.16
C ASP A 23 -12.82 -3.80 -1.40
N PHE A 24 -12.09 -2.70 -1.22
CA PHE A 24 -11.66 -1.86 -2.33
C PHE A 24 -10.73 -2.61 -3.31
N LEU A 25 -9.74 -3.37 -2.82
CA LEU A 25 -8.82 -4.11 -3.69
C LEU A 25 -9.52 -5.19 -4.52
N ASN A 26 -10.56 -5.82 -3.96
CA ASN A 26 -11.31 -6.88 -4.64
C ASN A 26 -12.38 -6.33 -5.60
N ASN A 27 -13.06 -5.23 -5.26
CA ASN A 27 -14.24 -4.75 -5.99
C ASN A 27 -14.05 -3.40 -6.70
N GLY A 28 -13.13 -2.57 -6.20
CA GLY A 28 -12.85 -1.21 -6.66
C GLY A 28 -11.81 -1.10 -7.77
N LEU A 29 -11.16 -2.21 -8.11
CA LEU A 29 -10.15 -2.29 -9.16
C LEU A 29 -10.68 -3.02 -10.39
N GLU A 30 -10.23 -2.58 -11.56
CA GLU A 30 -10.38 -3.25 -12.84
C GLU A 30 -9.00 -3.77 -13.24
N GLU A 31 -8.86 -5.10 -13.35
CA GLU A 31 -7.62 -5.70 -13.84
C GLU A 31 -7.48 -5.44 -15.34
N LEU A 32 -6.31 -4.93 -15.75
CA LEU A 32 -5.92 -4.73 -17.13
C LEU A 32 -4.89 -5.79 -17.54
N SER A 33 -4.60 -5.86 -18.84
CA SER A 33 -3.51 -6.68 -19.36
C SER A 33 -2.17 -6.26 -18.75
N SER A 34 -1.29 -7.22 -18.46
CA SER A 34 0.10 -6.97 -18.04
C SER A 34 0.84 -6.06 -19.03
N ASP A 35 0.54 -6.22 -20.32
CA ASP A 35 1.24 -5.51 -21.40
C ASP A 35 0.65 -4.11 -21.68
N TYR A 36 -0.25 -3.63 -20.81
CA TYR A 36 -0.96 -2.36 -21.00
C TYR A 36 0.00 -1.19 -21.17
N TYR A 37 1.03 -1.10 -20.33
CA TYR A 37 2.00 0.00 -20.37
C TYR A 37 2.91 -0.09 -21.61
N SER A 38 3.37 -1.29 -21.96
CA SER A 38 4.12 -1.54 -23.19
C SER A 38 3.32 -1.13 -24.44
N THR A 39 2.02 -1.40 -24.47
CA THR A 39 1.16 -1.09 -25.61
C THR A 39 0.76 0.40 -25.67
N SER A 40 0.45 1.00 -24.52
CA SER A 40 -0.05 2.37 -24.45
C SER A 40 1.05 3.43 -24.33
N SER A 41 2.30 3.02 -24.15
CA SER A 41 3.44 3.92 -23.84
C SER A 41 3.21 4.80 -22.62
N THR A 42 2.31 4.39 -21.71
CA THR A 42 2.11 5.05 -20.41
C THR A 42 3.01 4.40 -19.37
N MET A 43 3.25 5.06 -18.24
CA MET A 43 4.11 4.55 -17.16
C MET A 43 3.35 4.61 -15.83
N CYS A 44 3.67 3.70 -14.91
CA CYS A 44 3.11 3.76 -13.57
C CYS A 44 3.61 5.03 -12.86
N PRO A 45 2.73 5.92 -12.35
CA PRO A 45 3.17 7.19 -11.76
C PRO A 45 3.86 7.04 -10.40
N ILE A 46 3.80 5.86 -9.76
CA ILE A 46 4.44 5.56 -8.48
C ILE A 46 5.90 5.14 -8.70
N CYS A 47 6.14 4.03 -9.43
CA CYS A 47 7.50 3.52 -9.68
C CYS A 47 8.18 4.13 -10.92
N LYS A 48 7.41 4.79 -11.81
CA LYS A 48 7.88 5.37 -13.09
C LYS A 48 8.42 4.35 -14.10
N GLU A 49 8.03 3.09 -13.95
CA GLU A 49 8.42 2.00 -14.84
C GLU A 49 7.22 1.54 -15.69
N PRO A 50 7.47 1.08 -16.93
CA PRO A 50 6.45 0.54 -17.82
C PRO A 50 6.16 -0.95 -17.57
N SER A 51 7.03 -1.68 -16.89
CA SER A 51 6.79 -3.08 -16.55
C SER A 51 7.50 -3.39 -15.26
N ILE A 52 6.87 -4.20 -14.40
CA ILE A 52 7.57 -4.95 -13.36
C ILE A 52 8.02 -6.25 -14.04
N GLU A 53 8.88 -6.14 -15.06
CA GLU A 53 9.70 -7.30 -15.33
C GLU A 53 10.60 -7.41 -14.11
N PRO A 54 10.65 -8.56 -13.41
CA PRO A 54 11.73 -8.76 -12.46
C PRO A 54 12.97 -8.59 -13.32
N GLU A 55 13.66 -7.45 -13.16
CA GLU A 55 14.88 -7.20 -13.91
C GLU A 55 15.72 -8.41 -13.59
N SER A 56 15.80 -9.32 -14.57
CA SER A 56 16.57 -10.54 -14.43
C SER A 56 17.88 -10.01 -13.93
N THR A 57 18.27 -10.41 -12.73
CA THR A 57 19.58 -10.15 -12.18
C THR A 57 20.53 -10.90 -13.10
N THR A 58 20.74 -10.38 -14.30
CA THR A 58 21.90 -10.62 -15.12
C THR A 58 22.99 -10.00 -14.27
N ALA A 59 23.48 -10.86 -13.39
CA ALA A 59 24.66 -10.71 -12.58
C ALA A 59 25.76 -10.16 -13.48
N LYS A 60 25.81 -8.84 -13.57
CA LYS A 60 27.02 -8.15 -13.95
C LYS A 60 27.87 -8.13 -12.70
N ASP A 61 28.70 -9.17 -12.68
CA ASP A 61 29.97 -9.27 -11.97
C ASP A 61 29.85 -9.62 -10.47
N VAL A 62 30.57 -10.59 -9.90
CA VAL A 62 31.49 -11.66 -10.34
C VAL A 62 31.79 -12.51 -9.07
N ASN A 63 31.98 -13.82 -9.23
CA ASN A 63 32.78 -14.68 -8.32
C ASN A 63 32.27 -14.98 -6.89
N ASN A 64 31.06 -15.51 -6.71
CA ASN A 64 30.85 -16.43 -5.57
C ASN A 64 30.01 -17.66 -5.95
N ALA A 65 30.53 -18.41 -6.93
CA ALA A 65 30.07 -19.75 -7.25
C ALA A 65 30.83 -20.76 -6.38
N PHE A 66 30.46 -20.92 -5.11
CA PHE A 66 30.88 -22.09 -4.34
C PHE A 66 29.87 -22.36 -3.21
N PHE A 67 29.04 -23.39 -3.41
CA PHE A 67 28.08 -23.95 -2.45
C PHE A 67 26.85 -23.11 -2.09
N ALA A 68 25.88 -23.06 -2.99
CA ALA A 68 24.48 -23.19 -2.59
C ALA A 68 23.76 -24.02 -3.65
N GLU A 69 23.35 -25.22 -3.27
CA GLU A 69 22.45 -26.05 -4.06
C GLU A 69 21.16 -25.27 -4.34
N PRO A 70 20.54 -25.43 -5.53
CA PRO A 70 19.27 -24.79 -5.83
C PRO A 70 18.23 -25.25 -4.81
N PRO A 71 17.53 -24.36 -4.08
CA PRO A 71 16.44 -24.79 -3.22
C PRO A 71 15.34 -25.36 -4.09
N ASP A 72 15.27 -26.70 -4.10
CA ASP A 72 14.21 -27.52 -4.67
C ASP A 72 12.83 -26.93 -4.30
N GLY A 73 12.13 -26.39 -5.29
CA GLY A 73 10.66 -26.28 -5.32
C GLY A 73 9.98 -25.46 -4.23
N LYS A 74 10.53 -24.33 -3.79
CA LYS A 74 9.81 -23.41 -2.89
C LYS A 74 9.11 -22.32 -3.69
N ASP A 75 7.79 -22.25 -3.50
CA ASP A 75 6.87 -21.25 -4.00
C ASP A 75 7.46 -19.82 -3.92
N GLU A 76 8.12 -19.36 -4.99
CA GLU A 76 8.51 -17.96 -5.10
C GLU A 76 7.22 -17.14 -5.01
N PRO A 77 7.09 -16.23 -4.03
CA PRO A 77 5.86 -15.50 -3.84
C PRO A 77 5.57 -14.77 -5.15
N PRO A 78 4.41 -15.05 -5.80
CA PRO A 78 4.11 -14.47 -7.09
C PRO A 78 4.14 -12.96 -6.94
N THR A 79 5.18 -12.33 -7.47
CA THR A 79 5.26 -10.89 -7.58
C THR A 79 4.11 -10.51 -8.50
N ASP A 80 3.07 -9.92 -7.92
CA ASP A 80 1.83 -9.69 -8.64
C ASP A 80 2.02 -8.53 -9.63
N THR A 81 2.49 -8.86 -10.83
CA THR A 81 2.79 -7.92 -11.93
C THR A 81 1.54 -7.37 -12.61
N ARG A 82 0.35 -7.61 -12.04
CA ARG A 82 -0.92 -7.14 -12.60
C ARG A 82 -0.98 -5.62 -12.63
N VAL A 83 -1.47 -5.10 -13.74
CA VAL A 83 -1.82 -3.68 -13.91
C VAL A 83 -3.30 -3.52 -13.54
N VAL A 84 -3.59 -2.56 -12.68
CA VAL A 84 -4.95 -2.29 -12.19
C VAL A 84 -5.35 -0.85 -12.46
N LYS A 85 -6.62 -0.67 -12.81
CA LYS A 85 -7.25 0.64 -12.98
C LYS A 85 -8.27 0.85 -11.87
N ILE A 86 -8.21 2.01 -11.22
CA ILE A 86 -9.17 2.38 -10.19
C ILE A 86 -10.50 2.75 -10.86
N ARG A 87 -11.58 2.05 -10.53
CA ARG A 87 -12.91 2.30 -11.15
C ARG A 87 -13.47 3.69 -10.86
N ALA A 88 -13.18 4.25 -9.68
CA ALA A 88 -13.72 5.53 -9.25
C ALA A 88 -13.17 6.73 -10.04
N CYS A 89 -11.85 6.79 -10.22
CA CYS A 89 -11.16 7.92 -10.87
C CYS A 89 -10.50 7.59 -12.21
N GLY A 90 -10.30 6.30 -12.53
CA GLY A 90 -9.75 5.84 -13.80
C GLY A 90 -8.22 5.83 -13.88
N HIS A 91 -7.51 6.16 -12.81
CA HIS A 91 -6.04 6.11 -12.76
C HIS A 91 -5.52 4.66 -12.73
N ILE A 92 -4.36 4.44 -13.35
CA ILE A 92 -3.80 3.11 -13.63
C ILE A 92 -2.44 2.96 -12.95
N TYR A 93 -2.25 1.84 -12.25
CA TYR A 93 -1.04 1.54 -11.47
C TYR A 93 -0.72 0.04 -11.56
N HIS A 94 0.52 -0.34 -11.21
CA HIS A 94 0.78 -1.71 -10.81
C HIS A 94 0.04 -2.03 -9.50
N ARG A 95 -0.47 -3.25 -9.36
CA ARG A 95 -1.21 -3.69 -8.17
C ARG A 95 -0.36 -3.58 -6.91
N THR A 96 0.89 -4.04 -6.97
CA THR A 96 1.86 -3.93 -5.86
C THR A 96 2.09 -2.47 -5.46
N CYS A 97 2.39 -1.58 -6.40
CA CYS A 97 2.62 -0.17 -6.11
C CYS A 97 1.40 0.49 -5.43
N LEU A 98 0.19 0.19 -5.89
CA LEU A 98 -1.03 0.72 -5.29
C LEU A 98 -1.27 0.16 -3.89
N VAL A 99 -1.05 -1.14 -3.68
CA VAL A 99 -1.18 -1.77 -2.36
C VAL A 99 -0.18 -1.18 -1.37
N THR A 100 1.11 -1.12 -1.72
CA THR A 100 2.15 -0.53 -0.88
C THR A 100 1.83 0.92 -0.52
N TRP A 101 1.32 1.71 -1.46
CA TRP A 101 0.87 3.08 -1.19
C TRP A 101 -0.26 3.13 -0.16
N LEU A 102 -1.27 2.28 -0.30
CA LEU A 102 -2.42 2.24 0.62
C LEU A 102 -2.03 1.74 2.01
N GLU A 103 -1.14 0.76 2.09
CA GLU A 103 -0.56 0.25 3.33
C GLU A 103 0.24 1.33 4.06
N ALA A 104 1.02 2.14 3.32
CA ALA A 104 1.80 3.24 3.89
C ALA A 104 0.93 4.34 4.54
N LEU A 105 -0.33 4.50 4.11
CA LEU A 105 -1.28 5.40 4.79
C LEU A 105 -1.70 4.84 6.17
N GLY A 106 -1.64 3.52 6.35
CA GLY A 106 -2.00 2.83 7.58
C GLY A 106 -3.52 2.65 7.78
N PRO A 107 -3.93 1.78 8.74
CA PRO A 107 -5.30 1.29 8.85
C PRO A 107 -6.32 2.33 9.32
N ARG A 108 -5.86 3.47 9.87
CA ARG A 108 -6.72 4.53 10.41
C ARG A 108 -6.97 5.66 9.41
N GLN A 109 -6.23 5.69 8.31
CA GLN A 109 -6.36 6.73 7.30
C GLN A 109 -7.33 6.29 6.21
N ARG A 110 -7.90 7.29 5.52
CA ARG A 110 -8.71 7.05 4.33
C ARG A 110 -7.76 6.69 3.20
N GLY A 111 -8.06 5.64 2.45
CA GLY A 111 -7.31 5.33 1.24
C GLY A 111 -7.56 6.41 0.21
N THR A 112 -6.51 7.05 -0.30
CA THR A 112 -6.60 8.08 -1.33
C THR A 112 -5.78 7.71 -2.55
N CYS A 113 -6.28 8.05 -3.73
CA CYS A 113 -5.57 7.87 -4.98
C CYS A 113 -4.32 8.78 -5.03
N PRO A 114 -3.15 8.27 -5.43
CA PRO A 114 -1.92 9.06 -5.50
C PRO A 114 -1.97 10.25 -6.48
N THR A 115 -2.82 10.18 -7.51
CA THR A 115 -2.80 11.16 -8.62
C THR A 115 -3.78 12.31 -8.42
N ASP A 116 -5.00 12.04 -7.98
CA ASP A 116 -6.04 13.06 -7.79
C ASP A 116 -6.43 13.28 -6.31
N MET A 117 -5.80 12.54 -5.39
CA MET A 117 -6.12 12.55 -3.96
C MET A 117 -7.59 12.19 -3.65
N GLY A 118 -8.30 11.59 -4.63
CA GLY A 118 -9.68 11.15 -4.47
C GLY A 118 -9.78 10.04 -3.43
N VAL A 119 -10.81 10.08 -2.60
CA VAL A 119 -11.03 9.06 -1.55
C VAL A 119 -11.52 7.76 -2.21
N LEU A 120 -10.77 6.69 -2.01
CA LEU A 120 -11.04 5.36 -2.56
C LEU A 120 -11.85 4.51 -1.59
N TYR A 121 -11.45 4.50 -0.33
CA TYR A 121 -12.21 3.92 0.77
C TYR A 121 -12.04 4.78 2.01
N ALA A 122 -13.04 4.77 2.87
CA ALA A 122 -12.94 5.35 4.19
C ALA A 122 -13.06 4.20 5.19
N PRO A 123 -12.12 4.05 6.13
CA PRO A 123 -12.32 3.09 7.21
C PRO A 123 -13.66 3.44 7.85
N ALA A 124 -14.44 2.41 8.18
CA ALA A 124 -15.60 2.59 9.02
C ALA A 124 -15.10 3.24 10.31
N VAL A 125 -15.20 4.58 10.38
CA VAL A 125 -14.92 5.30 11.59
C VAL A 125 -15.97 4.77 12.53
N SER A 126 -15.55 3.83 13.37
CA SER A 126 -16.31 3.44 14.55
C SER A 126 -16.58 4.78 15.20
N ARG A 127 -17.81 5.27 15.05
CA ARG A 127 -18.25 6.52 15.63
C ARG A 127 -18.11 6.23 17.09
N PHE A 128 -16.93 6.50 17.64
CA PHE A 128 -16.67 6.43 19.04
C PHE A 128 -17.57 7.54 19.54
N ARG A 129 -18.80 7.14 19.93
CA ARG A 129 -19.66 7.95 20.74
C ARG A 129 -18.82 8.14 21.98
N VAL A 130 -18.07 9.22 22.01
CA VAL A 130 -17.70 9.85 23.26
C VAL A 130 -19.05 10.18 23.86
N THR A 131 -19.60 9.24 24.62
CA THR A 131 -20.60 9.53 25.63
C THR A 131 -19.92 10.55 26.51
N MET A 132 -20.10 11.83 26.19
CA MET A 132 -19.88 12.95 27.09
C MET A 132 -20.95 12.87 28.19
N GLY A 133 -20.94 11.76 28.93
CA GLY A 133 -21.69 11.57 30.15
C GLY A 133 -20.81 12.04 31.29
N GLY A 134 -20.96 13.30 31.69
CA GLY A 134 -20.51 13.78 32.99
C GLY A 134 -19.53 14.96 32.97
N GLY A 135 -20.08 16.17 33.08
CA GLY A 135 -19.44 17.30 33.74
C GLY A 135 -18.33 18.04 32.97
N LEU A 136 -18.70 19.16 32.34
CA LEU A 136 -17.75 20.21 31.96
C LEU A 136 -17.22 20.91 33.23
N PRO A 137 -15.93 20.80 33.61
CA PRO A 137 -15.35 21.83 34.46
C PRO A 137 -15.17 23.10 33.61
N ALA A 138 -15.74 24.21 34.08
CA ALA A 138 -15.53 25.53 33.52
C ALA A 138 -14.04 25.93 33.66
N ILE A 139 -13.25 25.85 32.58
CA ILE A 139 -11.85 26.27 32.62
C ILE A 139 -11.54 27.28 31.50
N ARG A 140 -11.44 28.53 31.97
CA ARG A 140 -10.60 29.66 31.56
C ARG A 140 -9.89 29.62 30.19
N ARG A 141 -10.21 30.66 29.41
CA ARG A 141 -9.52 31.15 28.22
C ARG A 141 -8.01 31.30 28.48
N HIS A 142 -7.20 30.45 27.86
CA HIS A 142 -5.78 30.71 27.65
C HIS A 142 -5.42 30.65 26.16
N ARG A 143 -4.89 31.80 25.70
CA ARG A 143 -4.13 32.17 24.51
C ARG A 143 -4.02 31.19 23.32
N ALA A 144 -4.21 31.80 22.15
CA ALA A 144 -3.89 31.31 20.81
C ALA A 144 -2.49 30.67 20.73
N LEU A 145 -2.45 29.44 20.21
CA LEU A 145 -1.22 28.80 19.76
C LEU A 145 -0.99 29.12 18.27
N PRO A 146 0.25 29.41 17.86
CA PRO A 146 0.59 29.63 16.45
C PRO A 146 0.56 28.33 15.65
N ALA A 147 0.26 28.46 14.35
CA ALA A 147 0.13 27.35 13.41
C ALA A 147 1.44 26.53 13.25
N PRO A 148 1.36 25.19 13.12
CA PRO A 148 2.52 24.37 12.80
C PRO A 148 2.97 24.62 11.36
N ARG A 149 4.25 24.97 11.20
CA ARG A 149 4.93 25.03 9.89
C ARG A 149 5.18 23.59 9.42
N LEU A 150 4.61 23.22 8.28
CA LEU A 150 4.99 22.02 7.53
C LEU A 150 6.44 22.17 7.07
N LEU A 151 7.32 21.25 7.47
CA LEU A 151 8.71 21.20 7.02
C LEU A 151 8.78 20.45 5.68
N PRO A 152 9.43 21.01 4.64
CA PRO A 152 9.81 20.26 3.44
C PRO A 152 11.06 19.43 3.73
N GLY A 153 11.01 18.12 3.44
CA GLY A 153 12.17 17.22 3.60
C GLY A 153 11.90 15.82 4.11
N PHE A 154 10.68 15.29 3.98
CA PHE A 154 10.42 13.87 4.27
C PHE A 154 11.03 13.00 3.16
N HIS A 155 12.21 12.45 3.45
CA HIS A 155 12.90 11.45 2.64
C HIS A 155 12.41 10.06 3.07
N TRP A 156 11.73 9.34 2.19
CA TRP A 156 11.10 8.03 2.46
C TRP A 156 12.08 6.83 2.42
N ASN A 157 13.38 7.07 2.61
CA ASN A 157 14.36 5.97 2.70
C ASN A 157 14.89 5.84 4.12
N SER A 158 14.91 4.59 4.60
CA SER A 158 15.35 4.12 5.92
C SER A 158 14.34 4.21 7.07
N LEU A 159 13.37 3.29 7.04
CA LEU A 159 13.23 2.42 8.21
C LEU A 159 13.43 0.97 7.76
N ASP A 160 14.71 0.58 7.66
CA ASP A 160 15.13 -0.77 8.01
C ASP A 160 14.86 -0.93 9.52
N ILE A 161 13.60 -1.19 9.86
CA ILE A 161 13.30 -1.91 11.10
C ILE A 161 13.40 -3.36 10.68
N ASP A 162 14.49 -4.02 11.06
CA ASP A 162 14.53 -5.47 11.22
C ASP A 162 13.80 -5.81 12.54
N PRO A 163 12.57 -6.36 12.54
CA PRO A 163 11.93 -6.82 13.76
C PRO A 163 12.32 -8.25 14.15
N GLU A 164 13.46 -8.77 13.69
CA GLU A 164 13.80 -10.21 13.80
C GLU A 164 14.99 -10.56 14.73
N GLU A 165 15.29 -9.76 15.76
CA GLU A 165 16.33 -10.15 16.76
C GLU A 165 15.86 -10.22 18.23
N ASP A 166 14.56 -10.39 18.52
CA ASP A 166 14.13 -10.49 19.93
C ASP A 166 13.01 -11.52 20.22
N LEU A 167 13.01 -12.64 19.49
CA LEU A 167 12.11 -13.78 19.77
C LEU A 167 12.80 -15.16 19.85
N GLU A 168 14.12 -15.17 20.07
CA GLU A 168 14.86 -16.37 20.52
C GLU A 168 15.03 -16.41 22.05
N LEU A 169 13.97 -16.07 22.80
CA LEU A 169 13.95 -16.29 24.25
C LEU A 169 12.89 -17.31 24.65
N ALA A 170 13.40 -18.46 25.10
CA ALA A 170 12.77 -19.44 25.96
C ALA A 170 11.82 -20.48 25.32
N TYR A 171 12.40 -21.40 24.53
CA TYR A 171 11.93 -22.79 24.57
C TYR A 171 13.10 -23.70 24.92
N THR A 172 13.58 -23.61 26.16
CA THR A 172 14.43 -24.65 26.72
C THR A 172 13.58 -25.90 26.90
N ASP A 173 13.92 -26.90 26.10
CA ASP A 173 13.45 -28.28 26.14
C ASP A 173 13.64 -28.88 27.55
N ASP A 174 12.57 -28.88 28.36
CA ASP A 174 12.52 -29.54 29.68
C ASP A 174 11.94 -30.96 29.52
N ARG A 175 12.62 -31.80 28.71
CA ARG A 175 12.17 -33.16 28.41
C ARG A 175 13.11 -34.27 28.89
N GLU A 176 13.86 -34.04 29.96
CA GLU A 176 14.66 -35.09 30.61
C GLU A 176 14.45 -35.18 32.13
N ARG A 177 13.20 -35.42 32.56
CA ARG A 177 12.97 -35.95 33.92
C ARG A 177 11.86 -36.99 33.97
N SER A 178 12.18 -38.19 33.51
CA SER A 178 11.48 -39.40 33.95
C SER A 178 12.33 -40.13 35.01
N PRO A 179 11.87 -40.24 36.27
CA PRO A 179 12.51 -41.10 37.26
C PRO A 179 12.20 -42.57 36.97
N GLY A 180 13.24 -43.36 36.74
CA GLY A 180 13.20 -44.82 36.81
C GLY A 180 13.08 -45.29 38.25
N ARG A 181 12.36 -46.40 38.41
CA ARG A 181 12.02 -47.18 39.61
C ARG A 181 13.10 -47.31 40.68
#